data_AF-A0A1Y4C4A8-F1
#
_entry.id   AF-A0A1Y4C4A8-F1
#
_cell.length_a   1.000
_cell.length_b   1.000
_cell.length_c   1.000
_cell.angle_alpha   90.00
_cell.angle_beta   90.00
_cell.angle_gamma   90.00
#
_symmetry.space_group_name_H-M   'P 1'
#
loop_
_entity.id
_entity.type
_entity.pdbx_description
1 polymer ?
#
loop_
_entity_poly.entity_id
_entity_poly.type
_entity_poly.pdbx_seq_one_letter_code
_entity_poly.pdbx_strand_id
1 'polypeptide(L)' 'MSLTMELLYHYFVGPPQPDRWPEELQSNPAAGHGMYSFEQGFRLGLLLAVESLGPDLLGP' A
#
# COMPACT_ATOMS: atom_id res chain seq x y z
N MET A 1 -4.54 11.20 -11.90
CA MET A 1 -3.89 11.12 -10.57
C MET A 1 -3.07 12.38 -10.36
N SER A 2 -2.88 12.86 -9.14
CA SER A 2 -1.97 13.98 -8.89
C SER A 2 -0.51 13.50 -8.95
N LEU A 3 0.44 14.42 -9.16
CA LEU A 3 1.87 14.12 -9.15
C LEU A 3 2.31 13.43 -7.85
N THR A 4 1.79 13.90 -6.70
CA THR A 4 2.10 13.30 -5.40
C THR A 4 1.64 11.84 -5.32
N MET A 5 0.42 11.54 -5.79
CA MET A 5 -0.08 10.15 -5.80
C MET A 5 0.73 9.27 -6.75
N GLU A 6 1.18 9.79 -7.88
CA GLU A 6 2.01 9.04 -8.83
C GLU A 6 3.40 8.71 -8.27
N LEU A 7 4.04 9.67 -7.59
CA LEU A 7 5.33 9.45 -6.91
C LEU A 7 5.21 8.41 -5.78
N LEU A 8 4.16 8.55 -4.95
CA LEU A 8 3.90 7.59 -3.88
C LEU A 8 3.61 6.19 -4.42
N TYR A 9 2.81 6.08 -5.48
CA TYR A 9 2.53 4.80 -6.11
C TYR A 9 3.81 4.12 -6.64
N HIS A 10 4.66 4.85 -7.36
CA HIS A 10 5.91 4.27 -7.88
C HIS A 10 6.88 3.89 -6.77
N TYR A 11 6.93 4.64 -5.66
CA TYR A 11 7.81 4.34 -4.54
C TYR A 11 7.34 3.14 -3.71
N PHE A 12 6.05 3.07 -3.37
CA PHE A 12 5.52 2.05 -2.46
C PHE A 12 5.02 0.78 -3.17
N VAL A 13 4.44 0.92 -4.36
CA VAL A 13 3.87 -0.20 -5.12
C VAL A 13 4.84 -0.61 -6.24
N GLY A 14 5.21 0.35 -7.09
CA GLY A 14 6.09 0.12 -8.23
C GLY A 14 5.45 -0.75 -9.33
N PRO A 15 6.27 -1.34 -10.22
CA PRO A 15 5.79 -2.22 -11.27
C PRO A 15 5.26 -3.56 -10.70
N PRO A 16 4.35 -4.25 -11.43
CA PRO A 16 3.87 -5.59 -11.10
C PRO A 16 4.99 -6.57 -10.73
N GLN A 17 4.85 -7.20 -9.56
CA GLN A 17 5.75 -8.23 -9.05
C GLN A 17 4.92 -9.46 -8.66
N PRO A 18 4.70 -10.42 -9.59
CA PRO A 18 3.83 -11.57 -9.38
C PRO A 18 4.16 -12.41 -8.14
N ASP A 19 5.45 -12.47 -7.77
CA ASP A 19 5.93 -13.19 -6.58
C ASP A 19 5.38 -12.63 -5.26
N ARG A 20 4.86 -11.40 -5.26
CA ARG A 20 4.24 -10.75 -4.10
C ARG A 20 2.74 -10.96 -4.03
N TRP A 21 2.13 -11.59 -5.03
CA TRP A 21 0.69 -11.82 -5.08
C TRP A 21 0.37 -13.20 -4.50
N PRO A 22 -0.84 -13.37 -3.93
CA PRO A 22 -1.31 -14.71 -3.57
C PRO A 22 -1.33 -15.63 -4.78
N GLU A 23 -1.04 -16.91 -4.54
CA GLU A 23 -0.89 -17.92 -5.58
C GLU A 23 -2.13 -18.02 -6.48
N GLU A 24 -3.32 -17.85 -5.88
CA GLU A 24 -4.60 -17.90 -6.57
C GLU A 24 -4.79 -16.75 -7.58
N LEU A 25 -4.07 -15.63 -7.39
CA LEU A 25 -4.17 -14.43 -8.22
C LEU A 25 -3.02 -14.27 -9.22
N GLN A 26 -2.02 -15.16 -9.22
CA GLN A 26 -0.90 -15.06 -10.17
C GLN A 26 -1.35 -15.14 -11.63
N SER A 27 -2.42 -15.89 -11.90
CA SER A 27 -3.03 -15.98 -13.24
C SER A 27 -3.89 -14.77 -13.62
N ASN A 28 -4.16 -13.86 -12.68
CA ASN A 28 -4.93 -12.64 -12.89
C ASN A 28 -4.14 -11.40 -12.43
N PRO A 29 -3.27 -10.85 -13.30
CA PRO A 29 -2.39 -9.74 -12.95
C PRO A 29 -3.11 -8.48 -12.46
N ALA A 30 -4.29 -8.19 -13.02
CA ALA A 30 -5.07 -7.03 -12.60
C ALA A 30 -5.58 -7.18 -11.16
N ALA A 31 -6.09 -8.37 -10.80
CA ALA A 31 -6.54 -8.65 -9.45
C ALA A 31 -5.36 -8.74 -8.47
N GLY A 32 -4.29 -9.45 -8.82
CA GLY A 32 -3.11 -9.60 -7.97
C GLY A 32 -2.43 -8.26 -7.69
N HIS A 33 -2.16 -7.47 -8.72
CA HIS A 33 -1.55 -6.15 -8.57
C HIS A 33 -2.47 -5.16 -7.85
N GLY A 34 -3.78 -5.22 -8.12
CA GLY A 34 -4.77 -4.41 -7.43
C GLY A 34 -4.80 -4.67 -5.92
N MET A 35 -4.79 -5.95 -5.52
CA MET A 35 -4.80 -6.33 -4.11
C MET A 35 -3.50 -5.94 -3.40
N TYR A 36 -2.36 -6.18 -4.05
CA TYR A 36 -1.06 -5.74 -3.54
C TYR A 36 -1.00 -4.21 -3.37
N SER A 37 -1.48 -3.46 -4.36
CA SER A 37 -1.54 -1.99 -4.30
C SER A 37 -2.39 -1.49 -3.14
N PHE A 38 -3.54 -2.14 -2.90
CA PHE A 38 -4.42 -1.82 -1.78
C PHE A 38 -3.72 -2.08 -0.43
N GLU A 39 -3.07 -3.23 -0.28
CA GLU A 39 -2.33 -3.58 0.94
C GLU A 39 -1.23 -2.56 1.27
N GLN A 40 -0.42 -2.17 0.28
CA GLN A 40 0.63 -1.17 0.48
C GLN A 40 0.05 0.19 0.88
N GLY A 41 -1.03 0.62 0.21
CA GLY A 41 -1.73 1.86 0.54
C GLY A 41 -2.33 1.84 1.96
N PHE A 42 -2.96 0.72 2.34
CA PHE A 42 -3.54 0.55 3.67
C PHE A 42 -2.47 0.57 4.77
N ARG A 43 -1.36 -0.15 4.58
CA ARG A 43 -0.22 -0.16 5.50
C ARG A 43 0.38 1.24 5.68
N LEU A 44 0.57 1.98 4.59
CA LEU A 44 1.04 3.37 4.65
C LEU A 44 0.05 4.25 5.42
N GLY A 45 -1.25 4.12 5.16
CA GLY A 45 -2.29 4.85 5.87
C GLY A 45 -2.27 4.59 7.38
N LEU A 46 -2.11 3.34 7.80
CA LEU A 46 -1.97 2.99 9.22
C LEU A 46 -0.72 3.59 9.86
N LEU A 47 0.43 3.53 9.19
CA LEU A 47 1.68 4.11 9.69
C LEU A 47 1.56 5.62 9.85
N LEU A 48 0.96 6.30 8.86
CA LEU A 48 0.70 7.74 8.93
C LEU A 48 -0.30 8.08 10.02
N ALA A 49 -1.33 7.25 10.21
CA ALA A 49 -2.29 7.44 11.28
C ALA A 49 -1.62 7.30 12.66
N VAL A 50 -0.78 6.28 12.87
CA VAL A 50 -0.01 6.12 14.12
C VAL A 50 0.93 7.29 14.35
N GLU A 51 1.64 7.75 13.32
CA GLU A 51 2.53 8.91 13.43
C GLU A 51 1.77 10.19 13.75
N SER A 52 0.63 10.41 13.10
CA SER A 52 -0.21 11.61 13.30
C SER A 52 -0.98 11.59 14.61
N LEU A 53 -1.33 10.39 15.09
CA LEU A 53 -2.02 10.12 16.35
C LEU A 53 -1.03 9.67 17.44
N GLY A 54 0.26 10.02 17.33
CA GLY A 54 1.25 9.81 18.39
C GLY A 54 0.79 10.40 19.74
N PRO A 55 1.65 10.38 20.79
CA PRO A 55 1.37 10.24 22.23
C PRO A 55 -0.04 10.52 22.82
N ASP A 56 -0.80 11.45 22.29
CA ASP A 56 -2.20 11.73 22.61
C ASP A 56 -3.16 10.52 22.48
N LEU A 57 -2.88 9.52 21.63
CA LEU A 57 -3.69 8.28 21.55
C LEU A 57 -3.28 7.20 22.57
N LEU A 58 -2.03 7.24 23.06
CA LEU A 58 -1.48 6.26 24.01
C LEU A 58 -1.56 6.74 25.47
N GLY A 59 -1.96 8.00 25.70
CA GLY A 59 -2.00 8.62 27.02
C GLY A 59 -0.58 8.93 27.58
N PRO A 60 -0.48 9.63 28.72
CA PRO A 60 0.77 9.64 29.48
C PRO A 60 1.18 8.24 29.94
#